data_AF-A0A941PJS3-F1
#
_entry.id   AF-A0A941PJS3-F1
#
_cell.length_a   1.000
_cell.length_b   1.000
_cell.length_c   1.000
_cell.angle_alpha   90.00
_cell.angle_beta   90.00
_cell.angle_gamma   90.00
#
_symmetry.space_group_name_H-M   'P 1'
#
loop_
_entity.id
_entity.type
_entity.pdbx_description
1 polymer ?
#
loop_
_entity_poly.entity_id
_entity_poly.type
_entity_poly.pdbx_seq_one_letter_code
_entity_poly.pdbx_strand_id
1 'polypeptide(L)'
;REDVLKRLEKANGVFFTGGNQLRISTILGGTPATKIIRERNAHGVHVAGTSPGASILSEHMIAFGKEGSSPRAGSVRLAPGLGLTNRFIIDQHFRQRDRLGRLVAALAYNPFAIGIGLDEDTAAFINPDNVIEVEGSGAVTIVDAGGLSFSSMAEVSQSQPVCLLGLKVHILVQGATFNLHTREASAGVLGGGR
;
A
#
# COMPACT_ATOMS: atom_id res chain seq x y z
N ARG A 1 -20.08 -19.82 -1.21
CA ARG A 1 -21.55 -20.02 -1.24
C ARG A 1 -22.14 -19.03 -2.23
N GLU A 2 -23.12 -19.44 -3.03
CA GLU A 2 -23.64 -18.66 -4.16
C GLU A 2 -24.38 -17.37 -3.71
N ASP A 3 -25.09 -17.43 -2.58
CA ASP A 3 -25.74 -16.29 -1.94
C ASP A 3 -24.76 -15.14 -1.64
N VAL A 4 -23.55 -15.47 -1.19
CA VAL A 4 -22.48 -14.50 -0.92
C VAL A 4 -21.99 -13.85 -2.22
N LEU A 5 -21.85 -14.62 -3.30
CA LEU A 5 -21.41 -14.07 -4.60
C LEU A 5 -22.47 -13.11 -5.17
N LYS A 6 -23.75 -13.47 -5.13
CA LYS A 6 -24.86 -12.60 -5.55
C LYS A 6 -24.93 -11.30 -4.74
N ARG A 7 -24.59 -11.36 -3.44
CA ARG A 7 -24.49 -10.15 -2.60
C ARG A 7 -23.32 -9.27 -3.02
N LEU A 8 -22.15 -9.85 -3.31
CA LEU A 8 -20.99 -9.11 -3.80
C LEU A 8 -21.26 -8.45 -5.15
N GLU A 9 -21.94 -9.14 -6.07
CA GLU A 9 -22.33 -8.60 -7.38
C GLU A 9 -23.26 -7.39 -7.29
N LYS A 10 -24.04 -7.26 -6.21
CA LYS A 10 -24.96 -6.14 -5.99
C LYS A 10 -24.41 -5.07 -5.05
N ALA A 11 -23.26 -5.29 -4.43
CA ALA A 11 -22.72 -4.41 -3.41
C ALA A 11 -22.27 -3.06 -4.00
N ASN A 12 -22.62 -1.95 -3.34
CA ASN A 12 -22.16 -0.60 -3.70
C ASN A 12 -20.80 -0.25 -3.06
N GLY A 13 -20.30 -1.09 -2.16
CA GLY A 13 -18.97 -0.98 -1.58
C GLY A 13 -18.56 -2.28 -0.90
N VAL A 14 -17.26 -2.51 -0.82
CA VAL A 14 -16.66 -3.66 -0.13
C VAL A 14 -15.67 -3.13 0.90
N PHE A 15 -15.82 -3.54 2.16
CA PHE A 15 -14.93 -3.12 3.24
C PHE A 15 -14.24 -4.33 3.86
N PHE A 16 -12.92 -4.30 3.92
CA PHE A 16 -12.09 -5.31 4.57
C PHE A 16 -11.66 -4.84 5.96
N THR A 17 -12.13 -5.56 6.97
CA THR A 17 -11.76 -5.29 8.36
C THR A 17 -10.30 -5.70 8.64
N GLY A 18 -9.79 -5.29 9.80
CA GLY A 18 -8.51 -5.78 10.31
C GLY A 18 -8.52 -7.28 10.68
N GLY A 19 -7.38 -7.78 11.16
CA GLY A 19 -7.23 -9.17 11.60
C GLY A 19 -5.88 -9.76 11.20
N ASN A 20 -5.88 -10.73 10.30
CA ASN A 20 -4.66 -11.32 9.74
C ASN A 20 -4.75 -11.31 8.22
N GLN A 21 -3.84 -10.57 7.57
CA GLN A 21 -3.83 -10.36 6.14
C GLN A 21 -3.62 -11.66 5.35
N LEU A 22 -2.83 -12.61 5.88
CA LEU A 22 -2.67 -13.91 5.26
C LEU A 22 -3.93 -14.75 5.35
N ARG A 23 -4.67 -14.66 6.46
CA ARG A 23 -5.97 -15.33 6.57
C ARG A 23 -6.94 -14.81 5.51
N ILE A 24 -6.97 -13.50 5.26
CA ILE A 24 -7.82 -12.93 4.22
C ILE A 24 -7.38 -13.42 2.83
N SER A 25 -6.08 -13.32 2.54
CA SER A 25 -5.51 -13.77 1.25
C SER A 25 -5.72 -15.27 1.02
N THR A 26 -5.59 -16.13 2.03
CA THR A 26 -5.76 -17.59 1.87
C THR A 26 -7.23 -18.00 1.73
N ILE A 27 -8.16 -17.25 2.32
CA ILE A 27 -9.59 -17.51 2.19
C ILE A 27 -10.14 -17.02 0.86
N LEU A 28 -9.69 -15.85 0.39
CA LEU A 28 -10.24 -15.19 -0.80
C LEU A 28 -9.41 -15.42 -2.06
N GLY A 29 -8.11 -15.66 -1.93
CA GLY A 29 -7.18 -15.84 -3.03
C GLY A 29 -7.64 -16.95 -3.98
N GLY A 30 -7.66 -16.64 -5.28
CA GLY A 30 -8.11 -17.58 -6.31
C GLY A 30 -9.61 -17.90 -6.32
N THR A 31 -10.40 -17.35 -5.40
CA THR A 31 -11.86 -17.59 -5.37
C THR A 31 -12.61 -16.68 -6.35
N PRO A 32 -13.82 -17.08 -6.80
CA PRO A 32 -14.70 -16.20 -7.60
C PRO A 32 -15.02 -14.87 -6.89
N ALA A 33 -15.05 -14.85 -5.55
CA ALA A 33 -15.29 -13.62 -4.80
C ALA A 33 -14.23 -12.55 -5.09
N THR A 34 -12.94 -12.93 -5.13
CA THR A 34 -11.85 -12.00 -5.47
C THR A 34 -12.00 -11.44 -6.88
N LYS A 35 -12.37 -12.29 -7.84
CA LYS A 35 -12.63 -11.87 -9.22
C LYS A 35 -13.76 -10.83 -9.28
N ILE A 36 -14.90 -11.12 -8.63
CA ILE A 36 -16.03 -10.20 -8.57
C ILE A 36 -15.63 -8.87 -7.93
N ILE A 37 -14.88 -8.89 -6.82
CA ILE A 37 -14.48 -7.66 -6.13
C ILE A 37 -13.58 -6.79 -7.04
N ARG A 38 -12.61 -7.40 -7.74
CA ARG A 38 -11.76 -6.68 -8.71
C ARG A 38 -12.56 -6.11 -9.87
N GLU A 39 -13.47 -6.90 -10.44
CA GLU A 39 -14.35 -6.44 -11.52
C GLU A 39 -15.26 -5.30 -11.07
N ARG A 40 -15.90 -5.42 -9.90
CA ARG A 40 -16.75 -4.36 -9.34
C ARG A 40 -15.95 -3.09 -9.10
N ASN A 41 -14.73 -3.20 -8.56
CA ASN A 41 -13.86 -2.05 -8.35
C ASN A 41 -13.47 -1.37 -9.66
N ALA A 42 -13.13 -2.14 -10.70
CA ALA A 42 -12.88 -1.60 -12.04
C ALA A 42 -14.10 -0.91 -12.66
N HIS A 43 -15.31 -1.27 -12.25
CA HIS A 43 -16.57 -0.60 -12.63
C HIS A 43 -17.01 0.50 -11.65
N GLY A 44 -16.11 0.99 -10.79
CA GLY A 44 -16.33 2.15 -9.93
C GLY A 44 -16.92 1.85 -8.55
N VAL A 45 -17.05 0.58 -8.16
CA VAL A 45 -17.46 0.23 -6.78
C VAL A 45 -16.29 0.47 -5.82
N HIS A 46 -16.55 1.19 -4.73
CA HIS A 46 -15.53 1.47 -3.73
C HIS A 46 -15.09 0.19 -3.01
N VAL A 47 -13.78 0.01 -2.88
CA VAL A 47 -13.19 -1.04 -2.05
C VAL A 47 -12.25 -0.36 -1.06
N ALA A 48 -12.46 -0.64 0.22
CA ALA A 48 -11.71 -0.04 1.31
C ALA A 48 -11.26 -1.11 2.30
N GLY A 49 -10.27 -0.79 3.11
CA GLY A 49 -9.85 -1.66 4.19
C GLY A 49 -9.04 -0.93 5.25
N THR A 50 -8.99 -1.51 6.43
CA THR A 50 -8.24 -0.98 7.58
C THR A 50 -7.26 -2.01 8.11
N SER A 51 -6.08 -1.57 8.57
CA SER A 51 -5.05 -2.45 9.14
C SER A 51 -4.72 -3.56 8.11
N PRO A 52 -4.67 -4.89 8.39
CA PRO A 52 -4.55 -5.93 7.37
C PRO A 52 -5.47 -5.83 6.16
N GLY A 53 -6.69 -5.29 6.34
CA GLY A 53 -7.64 -5.07 5.24
C GLY A 53 -7.14 -4.04 4.22
N ALA A 54 -6.30 -3.08 4.62
CA ALA A 54 -5.66 -2.13 3.73
C ALA A 54 -4.51 -2.79 2.96
N SER A 55 -3.66 -3.56 3.64
CA SER A 55 -2.51 -4.22 3.04
C SER A 55 -2.89 -5.22 1.95
N ILE A 56 -4.05 -5.88 2.05
CA ILE A 56 -4.50 -6.81 1.01
C ILE A 56 -4.94 -6.12 -0.28
N LEU A 57 -5.15 -4.80 -0.31
CA LEU A 57 -5.69 -4.15 -1.52
C LEU A 57 -4.68 -4.14 -2.68
N SER A 58 -3.38 -4.10 -2.36
CA SER A 58 -2.30 -4.17 -3.34
C SER A 58 -2.13 -5.57 -3.94
N GLU A 59 -1.51 -5.65 -5.11
CA GLU A 59 -1.08 -6.93 -5.70
C GLU A 59 0.06 -7.56 -4.89
N HIS A 60 1.06 -6.77 -4.53
CA HIS A 60 2.15 -7.17 -3.66
C HIS A 60 1.87 -6.66 -2.24
N MET A 61 1.63 -7.59 -1.32
CA MET A 61 1.28 -7.29 0.05
C MET A 61 2.43 -7.66 0.99
N ILE A 62 2.75 -6.80 1.95
CA ILE A 62 3.66 -7.14 3.05
C ILE A 62 2.93 -8.10 4.00
N ALA A 63 3.28 -9.39 3.95
CA ALA A 63 2.72 -10.40 4.83
C ALA A 63 3.39 -10.39 6.20
N PHE A 64 4.72 -10.25 6.22
CA PHE A 64 5.51 -10.18 7.44
C PHE A 64 6.72 -9.28 7.23
N GLY A 65 7.24 -8.73 8.32
CA GLY A 65 8.56 -8.11 8.29
C GLY A 65 8.96 -7.55 9.64
N LYS A 66 10.27 -7.42 9.84
CA LYS A 66 10.86 -6.85 11.06
C LYS A 66 10.61 -5.34 11.11
N GLU A 67 10.41 -4.84 12.31
CA GLU A 67 10.40 -3.40 12.62
C GLU A 67 11.84 -2.87 12.57
N GLY A 68 11.98 -1.57 12.34
CA GLY A 68 13.26 -0.88 12.21
C GLY A 68 13.30 0.07 11.02
N SER A 69 13.99 1.19 11.20
CA SER A 69 14.16 2.25 10.21
C SER A 69 15.08 1.89 9.03
N SER A 70 16.09 1.03 9.22
CA SER A 70 17.02 0.65 8.14
C SER A 70 16.54 -0.56 7.33
N PRO A 71 16.55 -0.49 5.97
CA PRO A 71 16.23 -1.63 5.13
C PRO A 71 17.31 -2.70 5.23
N ARG A 72 16.88 -3.96 5.35
CA ARG A 72 17.75 -5.14 5.41
C ARG A 72 17.24 -6.22 4.48
N ALA A 73 18.14 -6.92 3.81
CA ALA A 73 17.76 -7.99 2.90
C ALA A 73 17.01 -9.10 3.66
N GLY A 74 15.89 -9.54 3.09
CA GLY A 74 14.99 -10.54 3.70
C GLY A 74 14.34 -10.11 5.02
N SER A 75 14.36 -8.82 5.36
CA SER A 75 13.59 -8.30 6.51
C SER A 75 12.08 -8.31 6.27
N VAL A 76 11.65 -8.49 5.02
CA VAL A 76 10.25 -8.46 4.59
C VAL A 76 9.91 -9.72 3.80
N ARG A 77 8.68 -10.19 3.96
CA ARG A 77 8.08 -11.26 3.15
C ARG A 77 6.85 -10.71 2.45
N LEU A 78 6.88 -10.74 1.12
CA LEU A 78 5.74 -10.39 0.29
C LEU A 78 4.86 -11.61 0.05
N ALA A 79 3.57 -11.39 -0.04
CA ALA A 79 2.58 -12.36 -0.49
C ALA A 79 1.62 -11.69 -1.50
N PRO A 80 0.91 -12.47 -2.33
CA PRO A 80 -0.16 -11.92 -3.16
C PRO A 80 -1.28 -11.32 -2.30
N GLY A 81 -1.68 -10.10 -2.61
CA GLY A 81 -2.92 -9.52 -2.12
C GLY A 81 -4.08 -9.74 -3.09
N LEU A 82 -5.07 -8.87 -3.01
CA LEU A 82 -6.28 -8.86 -3.84
C LEU A 82 -5.97 -8.39 -5.27
N GLY A 83 -4.93 -7.58 -5.44
CA GLY A 83 -4.53 -7.09 -6.76
C GLY A 83 -5.58 -6.18 -7.40
N LEU A 84 -6.08 -5.20 -6.63
CA LEU A 84 -6.83 -4.09 -7.22
C LEU A 84 -5.93 -3.25 -8.13
N THR A 85 -4.66 -3.11 -7.73
CA THR A 85 -3.60 -2.54 -8.54
C THR A 85 -2.23 -3.03 -8.08
N ASN A 86 -1.25 -3.01 -8.98
CA ASN A 86 0.16 -3.30 -8.71
C ASN A 86 1.00 -2.03 -8.47
N ARG A 87 0.39 -0.84 -8.56
CA ARG A 87 1.11 0.44 -8.48
C ARG A 87 1.62 0.77 -7.09
N PHE A 88 1.05 0.19 -6.04
CA PHE A 88 1.45 0.50 -4.68
C PHE A 88 1.60 -0.74 -3.79
N ILE A 89 2.39 -0.59 -2.74
CA ILE A 89 2.51 -1.53 -1.62
C ILE A 89 2.12 -0.76 -0.36
N ILE A 90 1.14 -1.27 0.38
CA ILE A 90 0.65 -0.61 1.61
C ILE A 90 1.24 -1.28 2.84
N ASP A 91 1.85 -0.46 3.70
CA ASP A 91 2.21 -0.83 5.06
C ASP A 91 1.46 0.06 6.06
N GLN A 92 0.93 -0.53 7.12
CA GLN A 92 -0.03 0.07 8.06
C GLN A 92 0.54 0.09 9.47
N HIS A 93 -0.02 0.89 10.38
CA HIS A 93 0.60 1.21 11.69
C HIS A 93 2.05 1.67 11.52
N PHE A 94 2.28 2.50 10.49
CA PHE A 94 3.59 2.66 9.89
C PHE A 94 4.59 3.32 10.83
N ARG A 95 4.31 4.55 11.27
CA ARG A 95 5.16 5.26 12.23
C ARG A 95 5.15 4.62 13.62
N GLN A 96 3.98 4.10 14.04
CA GLN A 96 3.78 3.53 15.37
C GLN A 96 4.68 2.32 15.65
N ARG A 97 5.19 1.68 14.59
CA ARG A 97 5.98 0.44 14.66
C ARG A 97 7.30 0.51 13.89
N ASP A 98 7.78 1.71 13.57
CA ASP A 98 9.04 1.95 12.85
C ASP A 98 9.18 1.08 11.58
N ARG A 99 8.20 1.13 10.68
CA ARG A 99 8.09 0.20 9.54
C ARG A 99 8.74 0.68 8.24
N LEU A 100 9.49 1.78 8.28
CA LEU A 100 10.14 2.34 7.09
C LEU A 100 11.12 1.36 6.45
N GLY A 101 11.98 0.70 7.24
CA GLY A 101 13.01 -0.19 6.70
C GLY A 101 12.43 -1.38 5.93
N ARG A 102 11.34 -1.97 6.41
CA ARG A 102 10.69 -3.10 5.71
C ARG A 102 9.90 -2.67 4.48
N LEU A 103 9.28 -1.49 4.48
CA LEU A 103 8.62 -0.94 3.29
C LEU A 103 9.66 -0.63 2.21
N VAL A 104 10.76 0.02 2.58
CA VAL A 104 11.87 0.31 1.66
C VAL A 104 12.51 -0.99 1.14
N ALA A 105 12.68 -2.01 2.00
CA ALA A 105 13.16 -3.32 1.56
C ALA A 105 12.19 -4.00 0.57
N ALA A 106 10.88 -3.82 0.73
CA ALA A 106 9.90 -4.31 -0.24
C ALA A 106 10.02 -3.61 -1.60
N LEU A 107 10.23 -2.29 -1.60
CA LEU A 107 10.44 -1.51 -2.82
C LEU A 107 11.76 -1.81 -3.50
N ALA A 108 12.79 -2.22 -2.77
CA ALA A 108 14.03 -2.70 -3.38
C ALA A 108 13.82 -3.99 -4.19
N TYR A 109 12.85 -4.83 -3.84
CA TYR A 109 12.44 -5.99 -4.66
C TYR A 109 11.51 -5.59 -5.81
N ASN A 110 10.81 -4.46 -5.72
CA ASN A 110 9.89 -3.96 -6.73
C ASN A 110 9.90 -2.43 -6.80
N PRO A 111 10.88 -1.82 -7.51
CA PRO A 111 11.02 -0.37 -7.58
C PRO A 111 9.97 0.30 -8.48
N PHE A 112 9.20 -0.48 -9.24
CA PHE A 112 8.06 0.02 -9.99
C PHE A 112 6.95 0.52 -9.06
N ALA A 113 6.71 -0.20 -7.95
CA ALA A 113 5.68 0.14 -6.99
C ALA A 113 6.04 1.41 -6.18
N ILE A 114 5.00 2.08 -5.68
CA ILE A 114 5.09 3.19 -4.74
C ILE A 114 4.75 2.65 -3.35
N GLY A 115 5.60 2.92 -2.37
CA GLY A 115 5.34 2.54 -0.98
C GLY A 115 4.39 3.53 -0.33
N ILE A 116 3.36 3.02 0.34
CA ILE A 116 2.40 3.80 1.13
C ILE A 116 2.51 3.33 2.57
N GLY A 117 3.15 4.14 3.42
CA GLY A 117 3.14 4.00 4.87
C GLY A 117 1.94 4.74 5.45
N LEU A 118 0.95 4.00 5.95
CA LEU A 118 -0.30 4.51 6.51
C LEU A 118 -0.25 4.50 8.04
N ASP A 119 -0.32 5.68 8.65
CA ASP A 119 -0.46 5.82 10.10
C ASP A 119 -1.87 5.43 10.58
N GLU A 120 -2.01 5.23 11.89
CA GLU A 120 -3.31 5.08 12.54
C GLU A 120 -4.18 6.33 12.35
N ASP A 121 -5.50 6.15 12.40
CA ASP A 121 -6.50 7.23 12.24
C ASP A 121 -6.27 8.09 10.97
N THR A 122 -5.76 7.47 9.91
CA THR A 122 -5.42 8.10 8.64
C THR A 122 -5.92 7.24 7.49
N ALA A 123 -6.39 7.87 6.41
CA ALA A 123 -6.83 7.22 5.19
C ALA A 123 -6.13 7.83 3.96
N ALA A 124 -5.84 6.98 2.97
CA ALA A 124 -5.40 7.37 1.66
C ALA A 124 -6.51 7.02 0.65
N PHE A 125 -7.25 8.03 0.20
CA PHE A 125 -8.27 7.87 -0.83
C PHE A 125 -7.61 7.87 -2.19
N ILE A 126 -7.89 6.85 -3.02
CA ILE A 126 -7.31 6.72 -4.35
C ILE A 126 -8.40 6.96 -5.37
N ASN A 127 -8.35 8.12 -6.01
CA ASN A 127 -9.34 8.54 -6.99
C ASN A 127 -9.16 7.79 -8.32
N PRO A 128 -10.20 7.77 -9.20
CA PRO A 128 -10.13 7.09 -10.50
C PRO A 128 -9.02 7.61 -11.43
N ASP A 129 -8.57 8.85 -11.23
CA ASP A 129 -7.44 9.47 -11.93
C ASP A 129 -6.07 9.08 -11.33
N ASN A 130 -6.05 8.17 -10.34
CA ASN A 130 -4.89 7.72 -9.58
C ASN A 130 -4.24 8.79 -8.70
N VAL A 131 -4.98 9.84 -8.34
CA VAL A 131 -4.55 10.79 -7.31
C VAL A 131 -4.91 10.25 -5.92
N ILE A 132 -3.91 10.17 -5.06
CA ILE A 132 -4.08 9.95 -3.63
C ILE A 132 -4.47 11.27 -2.97
N GLU A 133 -5.49 11.24 -2.13
CA GLU A 133 -5.85 12.30 -1.19
C GLU A 133 -5.80 11.77 0.24
N VAL A 134 -5.21 12.54 1.15
CA VAL A 134 -5.04 12.13 2.55
C VAL A 134 -6.13 12.72 3.41
N GLU A 135 -6.66 11.90 4.30
CA GLU A 135 -7.64 12.27 5.32
C GLU A 135 -7.26 11.68 6.68
N GLY A 136 -7.73 12.31 7.76
CA GLY A 136 -7.48 11.87 9.14
C GLY A 136 -6.38 12.64 9.87
N SER A 137 -6.05 12.21 11.08
CA SER A 137 -5.23 12.98 12.02
C SER A 137 -3.73 12.68 11.95
N GLY A 138 -3.34 11.57 11.31
CA GLY A 138 -1.95 11.18 11.13
C GLY A 138 -1.39 11.59 9.77
N ALA A 139 -0.52 10.75 9.21
CA ALA A 139 0.16 11.01 7.94
C ALA A 139 0.23 9.77 7.06
N VAL A 140 0.32 10.03 5.75
CA VAL A 140 0.67 9.04 4.73
C VAL A 140 2.09 9.33 4.27
N THR A 141 2.99 8.38 4.52
CA THR A 141 4.36 8.43 3.99
C THR A 141 4.41 7.76 2.64
N ILE A 142 4.67 8.53 1.58
CA ILE A 142 4.95 8.02 0.25
C ILE A 142 6.44 7.79 0.10
N VAL A 143 6.82 6.58 -0.31
CA VAL A 143 8.20 6.24 -0.69
C VAL A 143 8.22 5.87 -2.16
N ASP A 144 8.89 6.67 -2.97
CA ASP A 144 9.03 6.47 -4.40
C ASP A 144 10.45 6.00 -4.74
N ALA A 145 10.52 4.79 -5.32
CA ALA A 145 11.75 4.12 -5.74
C ALA A 145 11.96 4.14 -7.28
N GLY A 146 11.11 4.84 -8.04
CA GLY A 146 11.24 4.88 -9.51
C GLY A 146 12.46 5.63 -10.01
N GLY A 147 12.99 6.54 -9.19
CA GLY A 147 14.18 7.34 -9.49
C GLY A 147 15.47 6.77 -8.89
N LEU A 148 15.50 5.50 -8.48
CA LEU A 148 16.69 4.90 -7.88
C LEU A 148 17.88 4.93 -8.85
N SER A 149 19.01 5.45 -8.38
CA SER A 149 20.28 5.43 -9.11
C SER A 149 21.13 4.21 -8.76
N PHE A 150 20.86 3.57 -7.61
CA PHE A 150 21.59 2.39 -7.16
C PHE A 150 20.77 1.59 -6.13
N SER A 151 20.91 0.26 -6.16
CA SER A 151 20.43 -0.66 -5.14
C SER A 151 21.44 -1.77 -4.92
N SER A 152 21.81 -2.05 -3.67
CA SER A 152 22.68 -3.19 -3.33
C SER A 152 21.90 -4.49 -3.04
N MET A 153 20.60 -4.54 -3.33
CA MET A 153 19.72 -5.63 -2.87
C MET A 153 20.09 -6.99 -3.47
N ALA A 154 20.68 -7.02 -4.68
CA ALA A 154 21.08 -8.26 -5.34
C ALA A 154 22.41 -8.82 -4.80
N GLU A 155 23.25 -7.95 -4.22
CA GLU A 155 24.62 -8.27 -3.80
C GLU A 155 24.74 -8.61 -2.32
N VAL A 156 23.76 -8.24 -1.49
CA VAL A 156 23.84 -8.40 -0.04
C VAL A 156 23.18 -9.70 0.45
N SER A 157 23.82 -10.35 1.43
CA SER A 157 23.27 -11.52 2.12
C SER A 157 22.10 -11.15 3.05
N GLN A 158 21.31 -12.16 3.42
CA GLN A 158 20.21 -12.04 4.39
C GLN A 158 20.62 -11.27 5.65
N SER A 159 19.72 -10.42 6.15
CA SER A 159 19.89 -9.54 7.31
C SER A 159 20.95 -8.44 7.18
N GLN A 160 21.71 -8.34 6.09
CA GLN A 160 22.62 -7.22 5.86
C GLN A 160 21.85 -5.95 5.48
N PRO A 161 22.35 -4.75 5.86
CA PRO A 161 21.78 -3.49 5.39
C PRO A 161 21.78 -3.38 3.87
N VAL A 162 20.76 -2.75 3.31
CA VAL A 162 20.63 -2.50 1.87
C VAL A 162 20.92 -1.03 1.59
N CYS A 163 21.82 -0.75 0.65
CA CYS A 163 22.06 0.59 0.14
C CYS A 163 21.06 0.89 -0.99
N LEU A 164 20.37 2.02 -0.89
CA LEU A 164 19.45 2.53 -1.91
C LEU A 164 19.71 4.02 -2.09
N LEU A 165 20.03 4.45 -3.30
CA LEU A 165 20.32 5.85 -3.62
C LEU A 165 19.25 6.39 -4.58
N GLY A 166 18.75 7.60 -4.29
CA GLY A 166 17.72 8.26 -5.13
C GLY A 166 16.28 8.00 -4.72
N LEU A 167 16.03 7.50 -3.50
CA LEU A 167 14.67 7.42 -2.96
C LEU A 167 14.08 8.82 -2.76
N LYS A 168 12.83 9.00 -3.17
CA LYS A 168 12.04 10.19 -2.81
C LYS A 168 11.06 9.82 -1.71
N VAL A 169 10.96 10.68 -0.70
CA VAL A 169 10.02 10.51 0.41
C VAL A 169 9.15 11.75 0.51
N HIS A 170 7.84 11.55 0.56
CA HIS A 170 6.86 12.59 0.85
C HIS A 170 6.08 12.20 2.10
N ILE A 171 5.86 13.16 2.99
CA ILE A 171 5.00 12.99 4.16
C ILE A 171 3.77 13.86 3.89
N LEU A 172 2.63 13.21 3.70
CA LEU A 172 1.37 13.84 3.35
C LEU A 172 0.45 13.80 4.57
N VAL A 173 -0.15 14.94 4.90
CA VAL A 173 -1.17 15.09 5.95
C VAL A 173 -2.51 15.41 5.30
N GLN A 174 -3.57 15.51 6.11
CA GLN A 174 -4.91 15.82 5.62
C GLN A 174 -4.93 16.95 4.57
N GLY A 175 -5.56 16.68 3.44
CA GLY A 175 -5.71 17.62 2.32
C GLY A 175 -4.53 17.68 1.35
N ALA A 176 -3.39 17.03 1.64
CA ALA A 176 -2.30 16.88 0.69
C ALA A 176 -2.58 15.73 -0.30
N THR A 177 -1.98 15.80 -1.49
CA THR A 177 -2.24 14.84 -2.57
C THR A 177 -0.97 14.29 -3.19
N PHE A 178 -1.06 13.11 -3.81
CA PHE A 178 0.03 12.52 -4.59
C PHE A 178 -0.48 11.78 -5.82
N ASN A 179 0.03 12.10 -6.99
CA ASN A 179 -0.38 11.47 -8.24
C ASN A 179 0.47 10.21 -8.52
N LEU A 180 -0.15 9.02 -8.52
CA LEU A 180 0.54 7.75 -8.74
C LEU A 180 1.08 7.56 -10.17
N HIS A 181 0.64 8.38 -11.14
CA HIS A 181 1.12 8.37 -12.51
C HIS A 181 2.32 9.29 -12.70
N THR A 182 2.20 10.57 -12.33
CA THR A 182 3.29 11.56 -12.48
C THR A 182 4.35 11.44 -11.39
N ARG A 183 4.02 10.79 -10.27
CA ARG A 183 4.85 10.66 -9.06
C ARG A 183 5.16 12.02 -8.40
N GLU A 184 4.20 12.93 -8.45
CA GLU A 184 4.31 14.27 -7.86
C GLU A 184 3.39 14.43 -6.66
N ALA A 185 3.94 15.01 -5.60
CA ALA A 185 3.18 15.44 -4.43
C ALA A 185 2.72 16.90 -4.58
N SER A 186 1.57 17.22 -4.02
CA SER A 186 1.08 18.59 -3.87
C SER A 186 0.61 18.81 -2.43
N ALA A 187 0.78 20.04 -1.94
CA ALA A 187 0.20 20.45 -0.67
C ALA A 187 -1.34 20.48 -0.70
N GLY A 188 -1.95 20.32 -1.89
CA GLY A 188 -3.39 20.27 -2.08
C GLY A 188 -4.07 21.50 -1.47
N VAL A 189 -5.10 21.27 -0.66
CA VAL A 189 -5.87 22.36 -0.02
C VAL A 189 -5.06 23.12 1.05
N LEU A 190 -3.92 22.60 1.50
CA LEU A 190 -3.01 23.32 2.41
C LEU A 190 -2.22 24.43 1.68
N GLY A 191 -2.02 24.28 0.36
CA GLY A 191 -1.32 25.26 -0.48
C GLY A 191 -2.21 26.45 -0.86
N GLY A 192 -3.51 26.37 -0.63
CA GLY A 192 -4.49 27.43 -0.86
C GLY A 192 -4.70 28.30 0.37
N GLY A 193 -3.74 29.19 0.65
CA GLY A 193 -3.91 30.48 1.34
C GLY A 193 -4.68 30.53 2.67
N ARG A 194 -3.95 30.84 3.74
CA ARG A 194 -4.23 32.10 4.44
C ARG A 194 -3.69 33.27 3.63
#